data_AF-K9KFV5-F1
#
_entry.id   AF-K9KFV5-F1
#
_cell.length_a   1.000
_cell.length_b   1.000
_cell.length_c   1.000
_cell.angle_alpha   90.00
_cell.angle_beta   90.00
_cell.angle_gamma   90.00
#
_symmetry.space_group_name_H-M   'P 1'
#
loop_
_entity.id
_entity.type
_entity.pdbx_description
1 polymer ?
#
loop_
_entity_poly.entity_id
_entity_poly.type
_entity_poly.pdbx_seq_one_letter_code
_entity_poly.pdbx_strand_id
1 'polypeptide(L)' 'LYDLYSFQVIPVLGEVIAGDWKSYQYLVESIRQFPSQEEFKEMIEDAGFQKVTYESLTSGIVAIHSGFKL' A
#
# COMPACT_ATOMS: atom_id res chain seq x y z
N LEU A 1 17.04 3.55 10.92
CA LEU A 1 16.42 3.09 9.65
C LEU A 1 15.22 3.94 9.21
N TYR A 2 14.70 4.85 10.05
CA TYR A 2 13.68 5.85 9.70
C TYR A 2 14.22 7.07 8.93
N ASP A 3 15.50 7.40 9.08
CA ASP A 3 16.05 8.66 8.55
C ASP A 3 16.50 8.60 7.09
N LEU A 4 16.85 7.40 6.57
CA LEU A 4 17.48 7.30 5.26
C LEU A 4 16.46 7.35 4.09
N TYR A 5 15.25 6.82 4.29
CA TYR A 5 14.20 6.79 3.26
C TYR A 5 13.39 8.10 3.20
N SER A 6 13.30 8.81 4.31
CA SER A 6 12.68 10.13 4.39
C SER A 6 13.49 11.17 3.60
N PHE A 7 14.76 10.93 3.30
CA PHE A 7 15.63 11.88 2.61
C PHE A 7 15.69 11.76 1.09
N GLN A 8 15.10 10.74 0.46
CA GLN A 8 15.14 10.61 -1.01
C GLN A 8 13.81 10.86 -1.70
N VAL A 9 12.69 10.43 -1.11
CA VAL A 9 11.37 10.54 -1.77
C VAL A 9 10.68 11.87 -1.44
N ILE A 10 10.79 12.33 -0.18
CA ILE A 10 10.19 13.58 0.29
C ILE A 10 10.79 14.83 -0.38
N PRO A 11 12.12 14.96 -0.56
CA PRO A 11 12.68 16.17 -1.16
C PRO A 11 12.30 16.35 -2.63
N VAL A 12 12.23 15.25 -3.39
CA VAL A 12 11.82 15.29 -4.82
C VAL A 12 10.34 15.65 -4.97
N LEU A 13 9.49 15.22 -4.04
CA LEU A 13 8.07 15.59 -4.01
C LEU A 13 7.85 17.04 -3.55
N GLY A 14 8.70 17.56 -2.65
CA GLY A 14 8.65 18.93 -2.16
C GLY A 14 8.92 20.01 -3.22
N GLU A 15 9.73 19.69 -4.24
CA GLU A 15 10.04 20.61 -5.34
C GLU A 15 8.94 20.66 -6.41
N VAL A 16 8.13 19.59 -6.56
CA VAL A 16 7.10 19.46 -7.60
C VAL A 16 5.70 19.87 -7.11
N ILE A 17 5.42 19.80 -5.81
CA ILE A 17 4.04 19.82 -5.26
C ILE A 17 3.86 21.00 -4.29
N ALA A 18 4.05 22.23 -4.77
CA ALA A 18 3.88 23.44 -3.97
C ALA A 18 2.41 23.75 -3.56
N GLY A 19 1.44 22.86 -3.82
CA GLY A 19 0.01 23.11 -3.60
C GLY A 19 -0.75 22.09 -2.74
N ASP A 20 -0.27 20.85 -2.61
CA ASP A 20 -0.99 19.80 -1.85
C ASP A 20 -0.06 18.73 -1.24
N TRP A 21 0.93 19.20 -0.49
CA TRP A 21 1.87 18.36 0.24
C TRP A 21 1.16 17.33 1.15
N LYS A 22 0.05 17.71 1.79
CA LYS A 22 -0.65 16.87 2.78
C LYS A 22 -1.29 15.63 2.12
N SER A 23 -1.94 15.77 0.97
CA SER A 23 -2.55 14.63 0.29
C SER A 23 -1.52 13.61 -0.19
N TYR A 24 -0.36 14.08 -0.68
CA TYR A 24 0.72 13.20 -1.10
C TYR A 24 1.45 12.55 0.07
N GLN A 25 1.65 13.28 1.16
CA GLN A 25 2.15 12.70 2.41
C GLN A 25 1.23 11.57 2.87
N TYR A 26 -0.09 11.80 2.91
CA TYR A 26 -1.07 10.77 3.26
C TYR A 26 -1.01 9.56 2.30
N LEU A 27 -0.85 9.78 0.99
CA LEU A 27 -0.71 8.69 0.03
C LEU A 27 0.51 7.81 0.35
N VAL A 28 1.67 8.42 0.60
CA VAL A 28 2.90 7.66 0.90
C VAL A 28 2.80 6.94 2.25
N GLU A 29 2.24 7.62 3.26
CA GLU A 29 2.05 7.02 4.58
C GLU A 29 1.06 5.86 4.54
N SER A 30 -0.07 6.00 3.83
CA SER A 30 -1.08 4.96 3.71
C SER A 30 -0.58 3.72 2.95
N ILE A 31 0.17 3.89 1.85
CA ILE A 31 0.80 2.76 1.14
C ILE A 31 1.78 2.01 2.06
N ARG A 32 2.53 2.71 2.91
CA ARG A 32 3.48 2.09 3.85
C ARG A 32 2.83 1.36 5.00
N GLN A 33 1.69 1.86 5.47
CA GLN A 33 0.93 1.25 6.57
C GLN A 33 0.04 0.10 6.09
N PHE A 34 -0.20 0.00 4.78
CA PHE A 34 -1.01 -1.06 4.22
C PHE A 34 -0.32 -2.43 4.43
N PRO A 35 -1.06 -3.47 4.87
CA PRO A 35 -0.51 -4.80 5.08
C PRO A 35 0.09 -5.40 3.81
N SER A 36 1.02 -6.33 3.97
CA SER A 36 1.54 -7.10 2.83
C SER A 36 0.44 -7.92 2.15
N GLN A 37 0.70 -8.41 0.94
CA GLN A 37 -0.30 -9.15 0.16
C GLN A 37 -0.82 -10.39 0.90
N GLU A 38 0.05 -11.12 1.59
CA GLU A 38 -0.34 -12.30 2.37
C GLU A 38 -1.12 -11.92 3.63
N GLU A 39 -0.64 -10.95 4.42
CA GLU A 39 -1.34 -10.48 5.62
C GLU A 39 -2.74 -9.95 5.27
N PHE A 40 -2.86 -9.20 4.16
CA PHE A 40 -4.16 -8.71 3.74
C PHE A 40 -5.10 -9.82 3.27
N LYS A 41 -4.56 -10.86 2.63
CA LYS A 41 -5.34 -12.05 2.26
C LYS A 41 -5.88 -12.74 3.52
N GLU A 42 -5.05 -12.94 4.54
CA GLU A 42 -5.47 -13.52 5.82
C GLU A 42 -6.57 -12.68 6.47
N MET A 43 -6.44 -11.34 6.45
CA MET A 43 -7.50 -10.45 6.95
C MET A 43 -8.84 -10.62 6.19
N ILE A 44 -8.80 -10.88 4.88
CA ILE A 44 -10.01 -11.15 4.09
C ILE A 44 -10.60 -12.53 4.43
N GLU A 45 -9.75 -13.53 4.65
CA GLU A 45 -10.17 -14.86 5.11
C GLU A 45 -10.83 -14.81 6.50
N ASP A 46 -10.23 -14.07 7.44
CA ASP A 46 -10.76 -13.82 8.79
C ASP A 46 -12.09 -13.08 8.77
N ALA A 47 -12.33 -12.24 7.76
CA ALA A 47 -13.62 -11.59 7.53
C ALA A 47 -14.72 -12.56 7.02
N GLY A 48 -14.40 -13.84 6.83
CA GLY A 48 -15.33 -14.91 6.45
C GLY A 48 -15.44 -15.14 4.94
N PHE A 49 -14.57 -14.53 4.13
CA PHE A 49 -14.48 -14.88 2.70
C PHE A 49 -13.68 -16.18 2.54
N GLN A 50 -14.02 -16.96 1.52
CA GLN A 50 -13.36 -18.21 1.19
C GLN A 50 -12.70 -18.16 -0.18
N LYS A 51 -11.74 -19.07 -0.39
CA LYS A 51 -10.93 -19.16 -1.62
C LYS A 51 -10.28 -17.81 -1.95
N VAL A 52 -9.71 -17.15 -0.94
CA VAL A 52 -9.09 -15.85 -1.12
C VAL A 52 -7.73 -16.05 -1.79
N THR A 53 -7.51 -15.34 -2.88
CA THR A 53 -6.24 -15.33 -3.61
C THR A 53 -5.85 -13.89 -3.92
N TYR A 54 -4.57 -13.69 -4.25
CA TYR A 54 -4.10 -12.42 -4.79
C TYR A 54 -3.19 -12.63 -5.99
N GLU A 55 -3.16 -11.63 -6.87
CA GLU A 55 -2.25 -11.55 -8.00
C GLU A 55 -1.45 -10.24 -7.91
N SER A 56 -0.12 -10.35 -7.87
CA SER A 56 0.77 -9.20 -7.87
C SER A 56 0.97 -8.66 -9.28
N LEU A 57 0.81 -7.35 -9.43
CA LEU A 57 1.03 -6.59 -10.66
C LEU A 57 2.26 -5.70 -10.53
N THR A 58 2.90 -5.39 -11.67
CA THR A 58 4.07 -4.51 -11.75
C THR A 58 5.16 -4.90 -10.73
N SER A 59 5.48 -6.19 -10.68
CA SER A 59 6.46 -6.76 -9.74
C SER A 59 6.16 -6.51 -8.25
N GLY A 60 4.88 -6.41 -7.88
CA GLY A 60 4.44 -6.31 -6.49
C GLY A 60 4.15 -4.90 -5.98
N ILE A 61 4.20 -3.87 -6.85
CA ILE A 61 3.78 -2.51 -6.49
C ILE A 61 2.28 -2.47 -6.16
N VAL A 62 1.48 -3.30 -6.84
CA VAL A 62 0.03 -3.41 -6.61
C VAL A 62 -0.34 -4.89 -6.60
N ALA A 63 -1.41 -5.25 -5.90
CA ALA A 63 -2.01 -6.58 -5.97
C ALA A 63 -3.54 -6.49 -6.11
N ILE A 64 -4.12 -7.46 -6.81
CA ILE A 64 -5.57 -7.67 -6.88
C ILE A 64 -5.90 -8.84 -5.95
N HIS A 65 -6.69 -8.59 -4.91
CA HIS A 65 -7.22 -9.63 -4.02
C HIS A 65 -8.64 -10.00 -4.44
N SER A 66 -8.94 -11.29 -4.46
CA SER A 66 -10.25 -11.84 -4.84
C SER A 66 -10.66 -12.94 -3.87
N GLY A 67 -11.96 -13.03 -3.55
CA GLY A 67 -12.51 -14.06 -2.67
C GLY A 67 -14.03 -14.16 -2.82
N PHE A 68 -14.60 -15.28 -2.37
CA PHE A 68 -16.03 -15.56 -2.46
C PHE A 68 -16.67 -15.60 -1.08
N LYS A 69 -17.85 -14.97 -0.94
CA LYS A 69 -18.70 -15.15 0.23
C LYS A 69 -19.69 -16.27 -0.06
N LEU A 70 -19.59 -17.36 0.70
CA LEU A 70 -20.52 -18.50 0.63
C LEU A 70 -21.65 -18.34 1.64
#